data_AF-A0A4V0XKW7-F1
#
_entry.id   AF-A0A4V0XKW7-F1
#
_cell.length_a   1.000
_cell.length_b   1.000
_cell.length_c   1.000
_cell.angle_alpha   90.00
_cell.angle_beta   90.00
_cell.angle_gamma   90.00
#
_symmetry.space_group_name_H-M   'P 1'
#
loop_
_entity.id
_entity.type
_entity.pdbx_description
1 polymer ?
#
loop_
_entity_poly.entity_id
_entity_poly.type
_entity_poly.pdbx_seq_one_letter_code
_entity_poly.pdbx_strand_id
1 'polypeptide(L)'
;MKNVIVSMVALAGIASVASAQIGTNDGRLVFQTWNGSAWSSSVLDAAPGQTVQFRAVVSYAGNNTSVFALGGITYQPTFSNADNTGAGATVDTLGSYRNGGNQGSAIAGSMLSAAEGNDGNALASGYGRVVFGGTAANTSSQNTVTNFRHGGGAAVAGAPAGSWLRVAGSSVTNWPLAALPTAADATATNLNNINRGVQAGQQAQTNPVTGLANTFHVAGFQNVVIFRGAITLSTDTDLRTLVLSSAAGSLQRVGATNSADDNRFMTWQTNNFGSTIQTGVVTTDASIRIIPTPATAALLGLGGLVAARRRRA
;
A
#
# COMPACT_ATOMS: atom_id res chain seq x y z
N MET A 1 15.26 -23.58 46.17
CA MET A 1 15.39 -22.76 44.95
C MET A 1 16.41 -23.38 44.00
N LYS A 2 16.03 -24.49 43.35
CA LYS A 2 16.75 -25.17 42.26
C LYS A 2 15.66 -25.84 41.43
N ASN A 3 15.76 -25.75 40.10
CA ASN A 3 14.87 -26.30 39.05
C ASN A 3 14.07 -25.25 38.25
N VAL A 4 14.76 -24.34 37.55
CA VAL A 4 14.19 -23.57 36.41
C VAL A 4 15.26 -23.41 35.31
N ILE A 5 15.80 -24.51 34.77
CA ILE A 5 16.68 -24.48 33.57
C ILE A 5 16.51 -25.77 32.76
N VAL A 6 15.35 -26.01 32.12
CA VAL A 6 15.22 -27.08 31.09
C VAL A 6 14.34 -26.69 29.88
N SER A 7 13.75 -25.49 29.81
CA SER A 7 12.71 -25.21 28.79
C SER A 7 13.13 -24.32 27.60
N MET A 8 14.43 -24.11 27.34
CA MET A 8 14.89 -23.12 26.33
C MET A 8 15.67 -23.71 25.13
N VAL A 9 15.52 -25.00 24.81
CA VAL A 9 16.24 -25.65 23.69
C VAL A 9 15.31 -26.23 22.60
N ALA A 10 14.01 -25.93 22.64
CA ALA A 10 13.03 -26.43 21.65
C ALA A 10 12.53 -25.37 20.64
N LEU A 11 13.14 -24.18 20.56
CA LEU A 11 12.70 -23.10 19.66
C LEU A 11 13.64 -22.83 18.47
N ALA A 12 14.78 -23.52 18.36
CA ALA A 12 15.76 -23.30 17.29
C ALA A 12 15.52 -24.14 16.01
N GLY A 13 14.62 -25.14 16.06
CA GLY A 13 14.42 -26.11 14.98
C GLY A 13 13.30 -25.80 13.98
N ILE A 14 12.49 -24.76 14.19
CA ILE A 14 11.31 -24.46 13.33
C ILE A 14 11.62 -23.39 12.26
N ALA A 15 12.74 -22.68 12.38
CA ALA A 15 13.07 -21.59 11.43
C ALA A 15 13.43 -22.09 10.01
N SER A 16 13.90 -23.33 9.84
CA SER A 16 14.36 -23.84 8.54
C SER A 16 13.25 -24.39 7.62
N VAL A 17 12.01 -24.53 8.10
CA VAL A 17 10.88 -25.02 7.28
C VAL A 17 10.04 -23.88 6.70
N ALA A 18 10.24 -22.64 7.17
CA ALA A 18 9.49 -21.48 6.68
C ALA A 18 9.85 -21.08 5.23
N SER A 19 11.10 -21.29 4.81
CA SER A 19 11.56 -20.89 3.46
C SER A 19 11.01 -21.76 2.32
N ALA A 20 10.55 -22.99 2.61
CA ALA A 20 9.98 -23.88 1.60
C ALA A 20 8.51 -23.55 1.25
N GLN A 21 7.83 -22.71 2.05
CA GLN A 21 6.39 -22.44 1.90
C GLN A 21 6.07 -21.23 1.00
N ILE A 22 7.06 -20.44 0.61
CA ILE A 22 6.84 -19.21 -0.18
C ILE A 22 6.44 -19.53 -1.64
N GLY A 23 6.52 -20.80 -2.05
CA GLY A 23 6.19 -21.25 -3.40
C GLY A 23 4.70 -21.13 -3.77
N THR A 24 3.79 -20.97 -2.82
CA THR A 24 2.37 -20.73 -3.13
C THR A 24 2.05 -19.24 -3.08
N ASN A 25 1.58 -18.73 -4.22
CA ASN A 25 1.04 -17.39 -4.37
C ASN A 25 -0.34 -17.31 -3.70
N ASP A 26 -0.38 -17.48 -2.38
CA ASP A 26 -1.62 -17.53 -1.59
C ASP A 26 -1.97 -16.18 -0.96
N GLY A 27 -1.03 -15.24 -0.90
CA GLY A 27 -1.30 -13.86 -0.50
C GLY A 27 -1.85 -13.05 -1.66
N ARG A 28 -2.82 -12.18 -1.38
CA ARG A 28 -3.37 -11.20 -2.32
C ARG A 28 -3.22 -9.81 -1.74
N LEU A 29 -2.67 -8.88 -2.51
CA LEU A 29 -2.68 -7.44 -2.23
C LEU A 29 -3.51 -6.76 -3.31
N VAL A 30 -4.67 -6.24 -2.96
CA VAL A 30 -5.63 -5.65 -3.90
C VAL A 30 -5.77 -4.16 -3.62
N PHE A 31 -5.57 -3.35 -4.64
CA PHE A 31 -5.92 -1.94 -4.59
C PHE A 31 -7.36 -1.74 -5.06
N GLN A 32 -8.07 -0.83 -4.40
CA GLN A 32 -9.45 -0.52 -4.70
C GLN A 32 -9.68 0.99 -4.67
N THR A 33 -10.59 1.45 -5.53
CA THR A 33 -11.12 2.83 -5.54
C THR A 33 -12.59 2.83 -5.16
N TRP A 34 -13.05 3.90 -4.52
CA TRP A 34 -14.46 4.10 -4.20
C TRP A 34 -15.18 4.75 -5.38
N ASN A 35 -16.27 4.14 -5.85
CA ASN A 35 -17.07 4.67 -6.96
C ASN A 35 -18.30 5.49 -6.52
N GLY A 36 -18.44 5.77 -5.22
CA GLY A 36 -19.62 6.42 -4.63
C GLY A 36 -20.56 5.47 -3.88
N SER A 37 -20.52 4.17 -4.18
CA SER A 37 -21.41 3.16 -3.56
C SER A 37 -20.70 1.89 -3.11
N ALA A 38 -19.60 1.50 -3.76
CA ALA A 38 -18.83 0.32 -3.47
C ALA A 38 -17.33 0.53 -3.74
N TRP A 39 -16.53 -0.27 -3.03
CA TRP A 39 -15.11 -0.42 -3.32
C TRP A 39 -14.89 -1.42 -4.44
N SER A 40 -14.08 -1.08 -5.43
CA SER A 40 -13.79 -1.96 -6.57
C SER A 40 -12.37 -1.76 -7.09
N SER A 41 -11.81 -2.79 -7.73
CA SER A 41 -10.56 -2.72 -8.51
C SER A 41 -10.80 -2.46 -10.02
N SER A 42 -12.06 -2.36 -10.44
CA SER A 42 -12.41 -1.98 -11.81
C SER A 42 -11.99 -0.54 -12.12
N VAL A 43 -11.93 -0.21 -13.41
CA VAL A 43 -11.67 1.17 -13.86
C VAL A 43 -12.74 2.11 -13.31
N LEU A 44 -12.31 3.16 -12.62
CA LEU A 44 -13.15 4.26 -12.17
C LEU A 44 -12.99 5.45 -13.12
N ASP A 45 -14.09 5.94 -13.66
CA ASP A 45 -14.11 7.21 -14.38
C ASP A 45 -14.18 8.38 -13.39
N ALA A 46 -13.28 9.35 -13.56
CA ALA A 46 -13.22 10.54 -12.73
C ALA A 46 -13.01 11.80 -13.57
N ALA A 47 -13.53 12.93 -13.09
CA ALA A 47 -13.31 14.23 -13.71
C ALA A 47 -11.98 14.85 -13.21
N PRO A 48 -11.33 15.72 -14.03
CA PRO A 48 -10.25 16.58 -13.55
C PRO A 48 -10.64 17.36 -12.28
N GLY A 49 -9.71 17.48 -11.33
CA GLY A 49 -9.96 18.11 -10.03
C GLY A 49 -10.74 17.25 -9.02
N GLN A 50 -11.30 16.10 -9.43
CA GLN A 50 -12.03 15.23 -8.52
C GLN A 50 -11.09 14.59 -7.49
N THR A 51 -11.58 14.42 -6.26
CA THR A 51 -10.90 13.60 -5.24
C THR A 51 -11.43 12.18 -5.27
N VAL A 52 -10.55 11.23 -5.53
CA VAL A 52 -10.83 9.79 -5.53
C VAL A 52 -10.30 9.17 -4.24
N GLN A 53 -11.15 8.39 -3.56
CA GLN A 53 -10.75 7.61 -2.39
C GLN A 53 -10.21 6.26 -2.84
N PHE A 54 -9.14 5.79 -2.21
CA PHE A 54 -8.56 4.48 -2.48
C PHE A 54 -8.19 3.75 -1.20
N ARG A 55 -8.04 2.43 -1.29
CA ARG A 55 -7.54 1.59 -0.20
C ARG A 55 -6.71 0.42 -0.71
N ALA A 56 -5.91 -0.14 0.18
CA ALA A 56 -5.22 -1.41 -0.02
C ALA A 56 -5.83 -2.47 0.89
N VAL A 57 -6.08 -3.63 0.32
CA VAL A 57 -6.77 -4.75 0.96
C VAL A 57 -5.92 -6.00 0.80
N VAL A 58 -5.86 -6.84 1.84
CA VAL A 58 -5.18 -8.13 1.77
C VAL A 58 -6.12 -9.29 2.05
N SER A 59 -5.84 -10.40 1.37
CA SER A 59 -6.54 -11.67 1.56
C SER A 59 -5.58 -12.83 1.50
N TYR A 60 -5.89 -13.89 2.24
CA TYR A 60 -5.26 -15.20 2.15
C TYR A 60 -6.16 -16.13 1.32
N ALA A 61 -5.61 -16.71 0.27
CA ALA A 61 -6.30 -17.61 -0.65
C ALA A 61 -5.80 -19.06 -0.58
N GLY A 62 -4.87 -19.36 0.34
CA GLY A 62 -4.32 -20.70 0.52
C GLY A 62 -5.27 -21.63 1.27
N ASN A 63 -4.90 -22.91 1.34
CA ASN A 63 -5.72 -23.97 1.93
C ASN A 63 -5.46 -24.20 3.43
N ASN A 64 -4.41 -23.60 4.01
CA ASN A 64 -4.12 -23.75 5.45
C ASN A 64 -5.23 -23.11 6.31
N THR A 65 -6.04 -23.95 6.94
CA THR A 65 -7.18 -23.56 7.78
C THR A 65 -6.78 -22.99 9.14
N SER A 66 -5.50 -23.07 9.51
CA SER A 66 -5.00 -22.45 10.75
C SER A 66 -4.77 -20.95 10.60
N VAL A 67 -4.75 -20.41 9.37
CA VAL A 67 -4.63 -18.96 9.14
C VAL A 67 -5.87 -18.25 9.64
N PHE A 68 -5.69 -17.26 10.51
CA PHE A 68 -6.81 -16.51 11.09
C PHE A 68 -6.60 -14.99 11.10
N ALA A 69 -5.39 -14.49 10.85
CA ALA A 69 -5.09 -13.07 10.86
C ALA A 69 -3.85 -12.73 10.02
N LEU A 70 -3.75 -11.50 9.51
CA LEU A 70 -2.53 -11.00 8.88
C LEU A 70 -1.39 -10.94 9.92
N GLY A 71 -0.21 -11.46 9.61
CA GLY A 71 0.99 -11.24 10.42
C GLY A 71 1.64 -9.91 10.07
N GLY A 72 1.92 -9.71 8.79
CA GLY A 72 2.57 -8.50 8.32
C GLY A 72 2.83 -8.47 6.82
N ILE A 73 2.82 -7.27 6.26
CA ILE A 73 3.24 -6.96 4.89
C ILE A 73 3.94 -5.60 4.88
N THR A 74 4.93 -5.45 4.00
CA THR A 74 5.52 -4.16 3.62
C THR A 74 5.34 -3.99 2.13
N TYR A 75 4.95 -2.80 1.67
CA TYR A 75 4.69 -2.51 0.27
C TYR A 75 4.73 -0.99 0.03
N GLN A 76 4.77 -0.53 -1.21
CA GLN A 76 4.81 0.89 -1.54
C GLN A 76 3.76 1.22 -2.59
N PRO A 77 2.59 1.79 -2.20
CA PRO A 77 1.60 2.25 -3.16
C PRO A 77 2.20 3.21 -4.19
N THR A 78 1.81 3.04 -5.44
CA THR A 78 2.27 3.88 -6.56
C THR A 78 1.11 4.24 -7.46
N PHE A 79 1.22 5.40 -8.10
CA PHE A 79 0.31 5.88 -9.14
C PHE A 79 1.15 6.15 -10.38
N SER A 80 0.96 5.36 -11.44
CA SER A 80 1.58 5.64 -12.74
C SER A 80 0.80 6.74 -13.48
N ASN A 81 1.46 7.37 -14.45
CA ASN A 81 0.90 8.46 -15.26
C ASN A 81 0.32 9.62 -14.43
N ALA A 82 0.88 9.84 -13.23
CA ALA A 82 0.47 10.95 -12.39
C ALA A 82 0.94 12.27 -13.01
N ASP A 83 0.11 13.29 -12.99
CA ASP A 83 0.50 14.62 -13.41
C ASP A 83 1.37 15.28 -12.33
N ASN A 84 2.65 15.42 -12.68
CA ASN A 84 3.66 16.07 -11.87
C ASN A 84 4.11 17.41 -12.49
N THR A 85 3.41 17.90 -13.52
CA THR A 85 3.79 19.12 -14.25
C THR A 85 3.07 20.36 -13.71
N GLY A 86 3.82 21.42 -13.44
CA GLY A 86 3.27 22.65 -12.86
C GLY A 86 3.19 22.65 -11.34
N ALA A 87 2.17 23.31 -10.78
CA ALA A 87 2.02 23.53 -9.34
C ALA A 87 0.55 23.68 -8.92
N GLY A 88 0.28 23.44 -7.63
CA GLY A 88 -1.06 23.61 -7.06
C GLY A 88 -2.09 22.65 -7.66
N ALA A 89 -3.19 23.19 -8.20
CA ALA A 89 -4.27 22.38 -8.76
C ALA A 89 -3.94 21.73 -10.12
N THR A 90 -2.78 22.04 -10.71
CA THR A 90 -2.34 21.42 -11.97
C THR A 90 -1.57 20.12 -11.76
N VAL A 91 -1.43 19.63 -10.53
CA VAL A 91 -0.74 18.36 -10.26
C VAL A 91 -1.61 17.41 -9.46
N ASP A 92 -1.49 16.11 -9.72
CA ASP A 92 -2.15 15.07 -8.93
C ASP A 92 -1.58 15.10 -7.52
N THR A 93 -2.43 15.17 -6.48
CA THR A 93 -1.99 15.37 -5.09
C THR A 93 -2.63 14.34 -4.16
N LEU A 94 -1.82 13.64 -3.38
CA LEU A 94 -2.31 12.72 -2.36
C LEU A 94 -2.83 13.48 -1.14
N GLY A 95 -3.90 12.97 -0.55
CA GLY A 95 -4.52 13.52 0.65
C GLY A 95 -3.56 13.51 1.85
N SER A 96 -3.82 14.40 2.80
CA SER A 96 -2.98 14.53 4.00
C SER A 96 -3.03 13.28 4.87
N TYR A 97 -1.89 12.91 5.43
CA TYR A 97 -1.81 11.80 6.37
C TYR A 97 -2.14 12.24 7.79
N ARG A 98 -2.86 11.40 8.50
CA ARG A 98 -3.13 11.58 9.93
C ARG A 98 -1.80 11.75 10.67
N ASN A 99 -1.75 12.73 11.58
CA ASN A 99 -0.56 13.06 12.36
C ASN A 99 0.70 13.28 11.49
N GLY A 100 0.55 13.86 10.30
CA GLY A 100 1.66 14.13 9.37
C GLY A 100 2.35 12.87 8.85
N GLY A 101 1.67 11.71 8.88
CA GLY A 101 2.23 10.43 8.47
C GLY A 101 2.88 9.63 9.60
N ASN A 102 2.93 10.18 10.81
CA ASN A 102 3.42 9.45 11.98
C ASN A 102 2.36 8.45 12.44
N GLN A 103 2.65 7.15 12.40
CA GLN A 103 1.63 6.10 12.59
C GLN A 103 2.12 4.94 13.46
N GLY A 104 1.25 4.39 14.31
CA GLY A 104 1.54 3.20 15.12
C GLY A 104 0.65 3.10 16.35
N SER A 105 0.53 1.89 16.90
CA SER A 105 -0.33 1.65 18.07
C SER A 105 0.09 2.44 19.32
N ALA A 106 1.38 2.80 19.42
CA ALA A 106 1.92 3.61 20.51
C ALA A 106 1.67 5.13 20.36
N ILE A 107 1.15 5.59 19.21
CA ILE A 107 0.87 7.00 18.95
C ILE A 107 -0.65 7.18 18.91
N ALA A 108 -1.20 7.80 19.96
CA ALA A 108 -2.64 7.99 20.11
C ALA A 108 -3.24 8.70 18.88
N GLY A 109 -4.34 8.17 18.38
CA GLY A 109 -5.07 8.75 17.25
C GLY A 109 -4.28 8.75 15.93
N SER A 110 -3.21 7.98 15.79
CA SER A 110 -2.41 7.97 14.55
C SER A 110 -2.88 6.97 13.49
N MET A 111 -3.66 5.97 13.90
CA MET A 111 -4.16 4.91 13.04
C MET A 111 -5.62 5.16 12.69
N LEU A 112 -6.04 4.70 11.51
CA LEU A 112 -7.45 4.59 11.16
C LEU A 112 -8.07 3.38 11.87
N SER A 113 -9.33 3.49 12.28
CA SER A 113 -10.14 2.37 12.72
C SER A 113 -10.56 1.49 11.52
N ALA A 114 -10.98 0.25 11.80
CA ALA A 114 -11.50 -0.64 10.77
C ALA A 114 -12.76 -0.07 10.07
N ALA A 115 -13.59 0.67 10.81
CA ALA A 115 -14.76 1.35 10.26
C ALA A 115 -14.33 2.44 9.25
N GLU A 116 -13.37 3.29 9.63
CA GLU A 116 -12.82 4.31 8.73
C GLU A 116 -12.12 3.68 7.51
N GLY A 117 -11.50 2.51 7.63
CA GLY A 117 -10.93 1.78 6.49
C GLY A 117 -11.98 1.29 5.48
N ASN A 118 -13.21 1.05 5.93
CA ASN A 118 -14.31 0.55 5.11
C ASN A 118 -15.27 1.63 4.62
N ASP A 119 -15.34 2.77 5.30
CA ASP A 119 -16.12 3.93 4.88
C ASP A 119 -15.58 4.47 3.55
N GLY A 120 -16.46 4.81 2.60
CA GLY A 120 -16.10 5.42 1.32
C GLY A 120 -15.99 6.95 1.35
N ASN A 121 -16.43 7.61 2.43
CA ASN A 121 -16.48 9.08 2.51
C ASN A 121 -15.11 9.71 2.83
N ALA A 122 -14.88 10.94 2.39
CA ALA A 122 -13.66 11.67 2.72
C ALA A 122 -13.43 11.76 4.24
N LEU A 123 -12.20 11.51 4.68
CA LEU A 123 -11.84 11.53 6.11
C LEU A 123 -11.36 12.91 6.53
N ALA A 124 -12.07 13.53 7.47
CA ALA A 124 -11.71 14.86 7.99
C ALA A 124 -10.36 14.88 8.73
N SER A 125 -10.01 13.78 9.40
CA SER A 125 -8.79 13.63 10.22
C SER A 125 -7.59 13.09 9.43
N GLY A 126 -7.69 13.04 8.10
CA GLY A 126 -6.65 12.53 7.22
C GLY A 126 -6.60 11.01 7.09
N TYR A 127 -5.60 10.55 6.34
CA TYR A 127 -5.49 9.19 5.81
C TYR A 127 -4.30 8.41 6.41
N GLY A 128 -4.20 7.10 6.12
CA GLY A 128 -3.09 6.27 6.61
C GLY A 128 -3.41 4.78 6.75
N ARG A 129 -2.64 4.10 7.60
CA ARG A 129 -2.77 2.69 7.95
C ARG A 129 -4.03 2.47 8.79
N VAL A 130 -4.66 1.31 8.60
CA VAL A 130 -5.88 0.90 9.30
C VAL A 130 -5.53 -0.16 10.34
N VAL A 131 -5.63 0.15 11.64
CA VAL A 131 -5.41 -0.72 12.84
C VAL A 131 -4.05 -1.44 12.97
N PHE A 132 -3.44 -1.96 11.90
CA PHE A 132 -2.18 -2.73 11.85
C PHE A 132 -0.94 -1.88 12.20
N GLY A 133 -0.89 -1.40 13.45
CA GLY A 133 0.08 -0.43 13.98
C GLY A 133 1.21 -1.04 14.79
N GLY A 134 1.42 -2.37 14.72
CA GLY A 134 2.40 -3.09 15.55
C GLY A 134 3.84 -2.58 15.42
N THR A 135 4.16 -1.94 14.30
CA THR A 135 5.39 -1.16 14.11
C THR A 135 5.07 0.32 14.10
N ALA A 136 5.75 1.08 14.96
CA ALA A 136 5.69 2.53 14.98
C ALA A 136 6.50 3.14 13.83
N ALA A 137 5.95 4.20 13.24
CA ALA A 137 6.54 5.02 12.20
C ALA A 137 6.45 6.47 12.66
N ASN A 138 7.26 6.88 13.64
CA ASN A 138 7.05 8.13 14.41
C ASN A 138 8.19 9.17 14.33
N THR A 139 9.26 8.86 13.61
CA THR A 139 10.48 9.69 13.49
C THR A 139 11.15 9.42 12.14
N SER A 140 12.11 10.25 11.73
CA SER A 140 12.94 9.97 10.53
C SER A 140 13.72 8.64 10.65
N SER A 141 14.08 8.22 11.86
CA SER A 141 14.70 6.89 12.08
C SER A 141 13.69 5.74 11.99
N GLN A 142 12.39 6.01 12.26
CA GLN A 142 11.30 5.03 12.23
C GLN A 142 10.37 5.13 11.02
N ASN A 143 10.65 6.04 10.07
CA ASN A 143 10.08 6.07 8.72
C ASN A 143 8.61 6.54 8.62
N THR A 144 8.35 7.81 8.95
CA THR A 144 7.06 8.52 8.74
C THR A 144 6.53 8.33 7.31
N VAL A 145 5.25 7.97 7.13
CA VAL A 145 4.64 7.80 5.80
C VAL A 145 4.59 9.14 5.06
N THR A 146 5.10 9.17 3.84
CA THR A 146 5.18 10.38 3.01
C THR A 146 4.91 10.09 1.54
N ASN A 147 4.84 11.17 0.76
CA ASN A 147 4.63 11.16 -0.68
C ASN A 147 5.91 11.56 -1.40
N PHE A 148 6.30 10.77 -2.39
CA PHE A 148 7.37 11.10 -3.32
C PHE A 148 6.79 11.28 -4.72
N ARG A 149 7.22 12.35 -5.39
CA ARG A 149 6.99 12.54 -6.83
C ARG A 149 8.22 12.07 -7.57
N HIS A 150 8.04 11.28 -8.60
CA HIS A 150 9.11 10.86 -9.50
C HIS A 150 8.69 11.15 -10.94
N GLY A 151 9.56 11.76 -11.73
CA GLY A 151 9.27 12.05 -13.14
C GLY A 151 9.02 13.53 -13.45
N GLY A 152 8.20 13.77 -14.48
CA GLY A 152 8.21 15.01 -15.28
C GLY A 152 8.86 14.83 -16.67
N GLY A 153 9.03 13.58 -17.12
CA GLY A 153 9.54 13.21 -18.45
C GLY A 153 10.79 12.32 -18.45
N ALA A 154 11.59 12.33 -17.36
CA ALA A 154 12.81 11.52 -17.22
C ALA A 154 12.77 10.63 -15.96
N ALA A 155 13.55 9.54 -15.97
CA ALA A 155 13.72 8.69 -14.79
C ALA A 155 14.43 9.47 -13.67
N VAL A 156 13.84 9.48 -12.47
CA VAL A 156 14.38 10.19 -11.29
C VAL A 156 14.49 9.22 -10.12
N ALA A 157 15.67 9.17 -9.50
CA ALA A 157 15.96 8.35 -8.32
C ALA A 157 15.62 6.85 -8.49
N GLY A 158 15.85 6.30 -9.69
CA GLY A 158 15.62 4.88 -10.01
C GLY A 158 14.17 4.51 -10.36
N ALA A 159 13.24 5.46 -10.40
CA ALA A 159 11.87 5.19 -10.82
C ALA A 159 11.81 4.79 -12.30
N PRO A 160 10.82 3.97 -12.72
CA PRO A 160 10.58 3.67 -14.12
C PRO A 160 10.36 4.96 -14.94
N ALA A 161 10.58 4.89 -16.25
CA ALA A 161 10.25 5.98 -17.14
C ALA A 161 8.76 6.37 -17.00
N GLY A 162 8.47 7.66 -17.16
CA GLY A 162 7.12 8.21 -16.97
C GLY A 162 7.02 9.11 -15.74
N SER A 163 5.80 9.28 -15.26
CA SER A 163 5.47 10.17 -14.16
C SER A 163 4.70 9.42 -13.08
N TRP A 164 5.18 9.52 -11.84
CA TRP A 164 4.77 8.66 -10.75
C TRP A 164 4.55 9.44 -9.45
N LEU A 165 3.58 8.98 -8.68
CA LEU A 165 3.51 9.22 -7.23
C LEU A 165 3.82 7.92 -6.51
N ARG A 166 4.55 8.00 -5.41
CA ARG A 166 4.88 6.85 -4.56
C ARG A 166 4.64 7.19 -3.10
N VAL A 167 3.99 6.28 -2.39
CA VAL A 167 3.86 6.31 -0.94
C VAL A 167 4.89 5.36 -0.34
N ALA A 168 5.82 5.93 0.40
CA ALA A 168 6.83 5.20 1.16
C ALA A 168 7.12 6.01 2.42
N GLY A 169 8.04 5.56 3.27
CA GLY A 169 8.42 6.40 4.38
C GLY A 169 9.56 7.37 4.05
N SER A 170 9.68 8.40 4.89
CA SER A 170 10.43 9.63 4.61
C SER A 170 11.93 9.45 4.39
N SER A 171 12.51 8.34 4.81
CA SER A 171 13.96 8.11 4.75
C SER A 171 14.42 7.39 3.47
N VAL A 172 13.52 7.12 2.52
CA VAL A 172 13.84 6.44 1.24
C VAL A 172 13.31 7.20 0.03
N THR A 173 14.12 8.13 -0.46
CA THR A 173 13.85 8.88 -1.69
C THR A 173 14.00 8.04 -2.95
N ASN A 174 14.81 6.98 -2.92
CA ASN A 174 15.08 6.15 -4.09
C ASN A 174 13.98 5.11 -4.30
N TRP A 175 13.67 4.86 -5.57
CA TRP A 175 12.76 3.79 -5.97
C TRP A 175 13.39 2.42 -5.69
N PRO A 176 12.62 1.46 -5.15
CA PRO A 176 13.15 0.11 -4.93
C PRO A 176 13.44 -0.58 -6.28
N LEU A 177 14.51 -1.37 -6.34
CA LEU A 177 14.76 -2.23 -7.50
C LEU A 177 13.62 -3.26 -7.62
N ALA A 178 13.21 -3.53 -8.86
CA ALA A 178 12.11 -4.46 -9.14
C ALA A 178 12.40 -5.89 -8.67
N ALA A 179 13.67 -6.29 -8.69
CA ALA A 179 14.18 -7.54 -8.16
C ALA A 179 15.62 -7.35 -7.65
N LEU A 180 16.07 -8.26 -6.78
CA LEU A 180 17.45 -8.37 -6.29
C LEU A 180 18.00 -9.78 -6.59
N PRO A 181 18.22 -10.12 -7.88
CA PRO A 181 18.54 -11.49 -8.29
C PRO A 181 19.93 -11.95 -7.87
N THR A 182 20.84 -11.02 -7.55
CA THR A 182 22.19 -11.35 -7.11
C THR A 182 22.47 -10.87 -5.68
N ALA A 183 23.43 -11.51 -5.02
CA ALA A 183 23.94 -11.06 -3.73
C ALA A 183 24.48 -9.61 -3.79
N ALA A 184 25.08 -9.22 -4.91
CA ALA A 184 25.61 -7.87 -5.12
C ALA A 184 24.50 -6.81 -5.18
N ASP A 185 23.31 -7.15 -5.68
CA ASP A 185 22.16 -6.24 -5.69
C ASP A 185 21.58 -6.05 -4.28
N ALA A 186 21.66 -7.07 -3.43
CA ALA A 186 21.15 -7.07 -2.05
C ALA A 186 22.03 -6.27 -1.09
N THR A 187 22.34 -5.02 -1.44
CA THR A 187 23.04 -4.06 -0.57
C THR A 187 22.13 -3.57 0.56
N ALA A 188 22.71 -3.10 1.67
CA ALA A 188 21.95 -2.48 2.76
C ALA A 188 21.09 -1.30 2.27
N THR A 189 21.58 -0.52 1.29
CA THR A 189 20.86 0.58 0.66
C THR A 189 19.61 0.10 -0.08
N ASN A 190 19.75 -0.92 -0.93
CA ASN A 190 18.61 -1.45 -1.70
C ASN A 190 17.59 -2.13 -0.79
N LEU A 191 18.04 -2.82 0.26
CA LEU A 191 17.15 -3.38 1.28
C LEU A 191 16.43 -2.31 2.08
N ASN A 192 17.09 -1.20 2.41
CA ASN A 192 16.42 -0.06 3.03
C ASN A 192 15.34 0.53 2.10
N ASN A 193 15.61 0.69 0.80
CA ASN A 193 14.62 1.16 -0.18
C ASN A 193 13.36 0.29 -0.23
N ILE A 194 13.47 -1.01 0.12
CA ILE A 194 12.35 -1.95 0.21
C ILE A 194 11.65 -1.85 1.57
N ASN A 195 12.42 -2.04 2.66
CA ASN A 195 11.92 -2.17 4.03
C ASN A 195 11.26 -0.91 4.58
N ARG A 196 11.47 0.23 3.92
CA ARG A 196 10.93 1.52 4.32
C ARG A 196 9.64 1.88 3.56
N GLY A 197 8.87 0.88 3.17
CA GLY A 197 7.52 1.07 2.62
C GLY A 197 6.45 1.35 3.68
N VAL A 198 5.19 1.33 3.25
CA VAL A 198 4.03 1.25 4.13
C VAL A 198 4.02 -0.15 4.74
N GLN A 199 4.15 -0.21 6.07
CA GLN A 199 4.11 -1.47 6.81
C GLN A 199 2.74 -1.67 7.43
N ALA A 200 2.11 -2.80 7.18
CA ALA A 200 0.92 -3.25 7.90
C ALA A 200 1.27 -4.55 8.61
N GLY A 201 1.69 -4.43 9.87
CA GLY A 201 2.05 -5.56 10.72
C GLY A 201 1.37 -5.44 12.08
N GLN A 202 1.10 -6.59 12.68
CA GLN A 202 0.50 -6.65 14.01
C GLN A 202 1.18 -7.67 14.90
N GLN A 203 1.14 -7.40 16.20
CA GLN A 203 1.60 -8.34 17.22
C GLN A 203 0.58 -9.48 17.35
N ALA A 204 0.98 -10.54 18.06
CA ALA A 204 0.10 -11.66 18.39
C ALA A 204 -1.18 -11.19 19.11
N GLN A 205 -2.25 -11.98 19.00
CA GLN A 205 -3.51 -11.71 19.71
C GLN A 205 -3.32 -11.76 21.22
N THR A 206 -2.48 -12.67 21.70
CA THR A 206 -2.13 -12.81 23.10
C THR A 206 -0.63 -12.60 23.24
N ASN A 207 -0.22 -11.69 24.13
CA ASN A 207 1.18 -11.49 24.43
C ASN A 207 1.73 -12.79 25.07
N PRO A 208 2.73 -13.45 24.46
CA PRO A 208 3.21 -14.74 24.94
C PRO A 208 3.94 -14.66 26.30
N VAL A 209 4.37 -13.47 26.70
CA VAL A 209 5.05 -13.23 27.99
C VAL A 209 4.04 -12.94 29.09
N THR A 210 3.06 -12.08 28.84
CA THR A 210 2.12 -11.61 29.87
C THR A 210 0.78 -12.35 29.89
N GLY A 211 0.45 -13.09 28.83
CA GLY A 211 -0.86 -13.71 28.64
C GLY A 211 -2.00 -12.72 28.38
N LEU A 212 -1.72 -11.42 28.32
CA LEU A 212 -2.73 -10.38 28.10
C LEU A 212 -3.14 -10.31 26.62
N ALA A 213 -4.42 -10.04 26.37
CA ALA A 213 -4.94 -9.80 25.04
C ALA A 213 -4.40 -8.48 24.46
N ASN A 214 -4.00 -8.51 23.20
CA ASN A 214 -3.61 -7.35 22.42
C ASN A 214 -4.86 -6.71 21.81
N THR A 215 -5.24 -5.53 22.32
CA THR A 215 -6.42 -4.79 21.86
C THR A 215 -6.27 -4.20 20.46
N PHE A 216 -5.07 -4.21 19.87
CA PHE A 216 -4.82 -3.79 18.50
C PHE A 216 -4.76 -4.97 17.51
N HIS A 217 -5.04 -6.19 17.96
CA HIS A 217 -5.13 -7.35 17.07
C HIS A 217 -6.39 -7.28 16.21
N VAL A 218 -6.22 -7.51 14.92
CA VAL A 218 -7.28 -7.63 13.92
C VAL A 218 -7.33 -9.07 13.45
N ALA A 219 -8.40 -9.75 13.81
CA ALA A 219 -8.73 -11.06 13.27
C ALA A 219 -9.31 -10.94 11.84
N GLY A 220 -9.27 -12.05 11.11
CA GLY A 220 -9.74 -12.16 9.74
C GLY A 220 -8.61 -12.24 8.73
N PHE A 221 -8.86 -12.95 7.63
CA PHE A 221 -7.89 -13.17 6.56
C PHE A 221 -8.45 -12.92 5.17
N GLN A 222 -9.68 -12.39 5.08
CA GLN A 222 -10.32 -12.01 3.82
C GLN A 222 -10.66 -10.53 3.85
N ASN A 223 -10.36 -9.84 2.76
CA ASN A 223 -10.73 -8.44 2.53
C ASN A 223 -10.31 -7.50 3.66
N VAL A 224 -9.14 -7.74 4.24
CA VAL A 224 -8.61 -6.99 5.36
C VAL A 224 -8.03 -5.67 4.85
N VAL A 225 -8.66 -4.54 5.19
CA VAL A 225 -8.17 -3.22 4.80
C VAL A 225 -6.96 -2.84 5.65
N ILE A 226 -5.83 -2.56 5.00
CA ILE A 226 -4.56 -2.26 5.69
C ILE A 226 -4.12 -0.80 5.54
N PHE A 227 -4.63 -0.09 4.55
CA PHE A 227 -4.32 1.30 4.29
C PHE A 227 -5.47 1.97 3.53
N ARG A 228 -5.67 3.25 3.80
CA ARG A 228 -6.64 4.09 3.09
C ARG A 228 -6.03 5.44 2.76
N GLY A 229 -6.34 5.96 1.58
CA GLY A 229 -5.86 7.24 1.09
C GLY A 229 -6.86 7.92 0.17
N ALA A 230 -6.48 9.12 -0.28
CA ALA A 230 -7.18 9.83 -1.34
C ALA A 230 -6.17 10.47 -2.30
N ILE A 231 -6.59 10.67 -3.54
CA ILE A 231 -5.86 11.43 -4.55
C ILE A 231 -6.81 12.47 -5.15
N THR A 232 -6.40 13.73 -5.11
CA THR A 232 -7.04 14.81 -5.86
C THR A 232 -6.36 14.90 -7.21
N LEU A 233 -7.13 14.70 -8.27
CA LEU A 233 -6.64 14.67 -9.64
C LEU A 233 -6.33 16.08 -10.12
N SER A 234 -5.35 16.23 -11.00
CA SER A 234 -5.03 17.52 -11.61
C SER A 234 -6.22 18.07 -12.37
N THR A 235 -6.26 19.38 -12.53
CA THR A 235 -7.28 20.08 -13.33
C THR A 235 -7.04 19.97 -14.84
N ASP A 236 -5.96 19.32 -15.28
CA ASP A 236 -5.72 19.03 -16.68
C ASP A 236 -6.80 18.10 -17.24
N THR A 237 -7.33 18.48 -18.40
CA THR A 237 -8.40 17.78 -19.10
C THR A 237 -7.92 16.65 -20.01
N ASP A 238 -6.60 16.52 -20.19
CA ASP A 238 -6.03 15.47 -21.03
C ASP A 238 -6.43 14.07 -20.53
N LEU A 239 -6.91 13.25 -21.48
CA LEU A 239 -7.29 11.87 -21.22
C LEU A 239 -6.05 11.08 -20.79
N ARG A 240 -6.09 10.58 -19.54
CA ARG A 240 -5.06 9.67 -19.02
C ARG A 240 -5.65 8.65 -18.07
N THR A 241 -4.93 7.55 -17.89
CA THR A 241 -5.28 6.50 -16.93
C THR A 241 -4.17 6.39 -15.90
N LEU A 242 -4.49 6.68 -14.64
CA LEU A 242 -3.62 6.39 -13.52
C LEU A 242 -3.81 4.93 -13.11
N VAL A 243 -2.72 4.18 -12.98
CA VAL A 243 -2.76 2.83 -12.41
C VAL A 243 -2.27 2.91 -10.97
N LEU A 244 -3.13 2.51 -10.04
CA LEU A 244 -2.79 2.33 -8.63
C LEU A 244 -2.32 0.90 -8.41
N SER A 245 -1.03 0.77 -8.05
CA SER A 245 -0.37 -0.51 -7.82
C SER A 245 0.61 -0.42 -6.64
N SER A 246 1.45 -1.44 -6.46
CA SER A 246 2.61 -1.41 -5.57
C SER A 246 3.89 -1.36 -6.41
N ALA A 247 4.89 -0.57 -5.99
CA ALA A 247 6.20 -0.56 -6.65
C ALA A 247 6.77 -1.99 -6.72
N ALA A 248 7.20 -2.41 -7.90
CA ALA A 248 7.81 -3.72 -8.09
C ALA A 248 8.99 -3.89 -7.12
N GLY A 249 9.09 -5.05 -6.48
CA GLY A 249 10.17 -5.34 -5.51
C GLY A 249 10.05 -4.62 -4.16
N SER A 250 9.00 -3.83 -3.90
CA SER A 250 8.79 -3.18 -2.58
C SER A 250 8.28 -4.12 -1.49
N LEU A 251 7.90 -5.35 -1.85
CA LEU A 251 7.47 -6.37 -0.90
C LEU A 251 8.64 -6.85 -0.03
N GLN A 252 8.33 -7.21 1.22
CA GLN A 252 9.29 -7.84 2.11
C GLN A 252 9.88 -9.10 1.45
N ARG A 253 11.18 -9.33 1.64
CA ARG A 253 11.90 -10.48 1.08
C ARG A 253 12.55 -11.33 2.17
N VAL A 254 12.86 -12.59 1.84
CA VAL A 254 13.57 -13.51 2.74
C VAL A 254 15.04 -13.15 2.87
N GLY A 255 15.71 -12.90 1.75
CA GLY A 255 17.15 -12.66 1.73
C GLY A 255 17.55 -11.39 2.48
N ALA A 256 18.57 -11.52 3.33
CA ALA A 256 19.25 -10.39 3.95
C ALA A 256 20.30 -9.75 3.02
N THR A 257 21.14 -8.88 3.56
CA THR A 257 22.28 -8.28 2.84
C THR A 257 23.19 -9.37 2.27
N ASN A 258 23.63 -9.22 1.02
CA ASN A 258 24.45 -10.20 0.29
C ASN A 258 23.77 -11.56 0.06
N SER A 259 22.43 -11.62 0.12
CA SER A 259 21.67 -12.81 -0.26
C SER A 259 20.96 -12.63 -1.60
N ALA A 260 21.14 -13.59 -2.50
CA ALA A 260 20.44 -13.67 -3.77
C ALA A 260 18.97 -14.17 -3.64
N ASP A 261 18.54 -14.55 -2.43
CA ASP A 261 17.16 -15.01 -2.20
C ASP A 261 16.17 -13.84 -2.24
N ASP A 262 15.55 -13.63 -3.40
CA ASP A 262 14.58 -12.57 -3.63
C ASP A 262 13.11 -13.00 -3.47
N ASN A 263 12.85 -14.11 -2.79
CA ASN A 263 11.49 -14.55 -2.52
C ASN A 263 10.74 -13.50 -1.71
N ARG A 264 9.67 -12.96 -2.30
CA ARG A 264 8.83 -11.90 -1.72
C ARG A 264 7.63 -12.51 -1.02
N PHE A 265 7.30 -11.99 0.15
CA PHE A 265 6.23 -12.56 0.95
C PHE A 265 5.42 -11.53 1.74
N MET A 266 4.25 -11.98 2.18
CA MET A 266 3.59 -11.49 3.37
C MET A 266 3.49 -12.62 4.39
N THR A 267 3.22 -12.28 5.65
CA THR A 267 3.06 -13.27 6.72
C THR A 267 1.62 -13.33 7.20
N TRP A 268 1.19 -14.52 7.60
CA TRP A 268 -0.13 -14.81 8.16
C TRP A 268 0.03 -15.51 9.51
N GLN A 269 -0.72 -15.07 10.53
CA GLN A 269 -0.70 -15.72 11.85
C GLN A 269 -1.50 -17.03 11.80
N THR A 270 -0.93 -18.07 12.43
CA THR A 270 -1.53 -19.41 12.52
C THR A 270 -1.90 -19.82 13.94
N ASN A 271 -1.55 -19.02 14.95
CA ASN A 271 -2.05 -19.14 16.31
C ASN A 271 -2.08 -17.79 17.04
N ASN A 272 -2.71 -17.79 18.21
CA ASN A 272 -2.91 -16.59 19.04
C ASN A 272 -1.60 -16.05 19.67
N PHE A 273 -0.51 -16.81 19.62
CA PHE A 273 0.76 -16.49 20.26
C PHE A 273 1.85 -16.02 19.27
N GLY A 274 1.49 -15.83 18.00
CA GLY A 274 2.32 -15.15 17.01
C GLY A 274 3.14 -16.06 16.10
N SER A 275 2.85 -17.36 16.03
CA SER A 275 3.39 -18.18 14.94
C SER A 275 2.84 -17.69 13.61
N THR A 276 3.70 -17.61 12.60
CA THR A 276 3.33 -17.17 11.25
C THR A 276 3.79 -18.14 10.18
N ILE A 277 3.11 -18.11 9.04
CA ILE A 277 3.57 -18.67 7.78
C ILE A 277 3.87 -17.55 6.79
N GLN A 278 4.75 -17.81 5.83
CA GLN A 278 5.06 -16.88 4.73
C GLN A 278 4.36 -17.35 3.45
N THR A 279 3.79 -16.43 2.69
CA THR A 279 3.15 -16.73 1.40
C THR A 279 3.61 -15.74 0.35
N GLY A 280 3.74 -16.21 -0.89
CA GLY A 280 3.91 -15.32 -2.04
C GLY A 280 2.74 -14.34 -2.17
N VAL A 281 2.95 -13.21 -2.85
CA VAL A 281 1.95 -12.14 -2.97
C VAL A 281 1.63 -11.88 -4.43
N VAL A 282 0.36 -11.98 -4.79
CA VAL A 282 -0.17 -11.48 -6.07
C VAL A 282 -0.78 -10.11 -5.84
N THR A 283 -0.35 -9.13 -6.62
CA THR A 283 -0.90 -7.77 -6.59
C THR A 283 -2.00 -7.63 -7.64
N THR A 284 -3.12 -7.01 -7.27
CA THR A 284 -4.19 -6.61 -8.18
C THR A 284 -4.32 -5.10 -8.14
N ASP A 285 -4.14 -4.49 -9.30
CA ASP A 285 -4.15 -3.04 -9.46
C ASP A 285 -5.58 -2.50 -9.54
N ALA A 286 -5.72 -1.20 -9.27
CA ALA A 286 -6.91 -0.43 -9.63
C ALA A 286 -6.54 0.62 -10.68
N SER A 287 -7.53 1.13 -11.42
CA SER A 287 -7.30 2.14 -12.45
C SER A 287 -8.28 3.29 -12.33
N ILE A 288 -7.80 4.51 -12.52
CA ILE A 288 -8.60 5.74 -12.56
C ILE A 288 -8.43 6.34 -13.95
N ARG A 289 -9.51 6.39 -14.73
CA ARG A 289 -9.52 7.01 -16.06
C ARG A 289 -10.07 8.42 -15.94
N ILE A 290 -9.26 9.41 -16.29
CA ILE A 290 -9.62 10.81 -16.25
C ILE A 290 -10.33 11.16 -17.56
N ILE A 291 -11.62 11.50 -17.47
CA ILE A 291 -12.42 11.88 -18.63
C ILE A 291 -12.69 13.39 -18.63
N PRO A 292 -12.55 14.09 -19.78
CA PRO A 292 -12.87 15.51 -19.86
C PRO A 292 -14.28 15.80 -19.34
N THR A 293 -14.46 16.95 -18.66
CA THR A 293 -15.77 17.31 -18.11
C THR A 293 -16.81 17.42 -19.23
N PRO A 294 -18.04 16.90 -19.04
CA PRO A 294 -19.09 16.91 -20.08
C PRO A 294 -19.41 18.30 -20.64
N ALA A 295 -19.08 19.38 -19.93
CA ALA A 295 -19.24 20.75 -20.40
C ALA A 295 -18.51 21.00 -21.73
N THR A 296 -17.33 20.40 -21.93
CA THR A 296 -16.59 20.47 -23.19
C THR A 296 -17.33 19.77 -24.34
N ALA A 297 -17.93 18.61 -24.09
CA ALA A 297 -18.75 17.90 -25.06
C ALA A 297 -20.06 18.66 -25.39
N ALA A 298 -20.68 19.28 -24.39
CA ALA A 298 -21.87 20.10 -24.57
C ALA A 298 -21.58 21.35 -25.43
N LEU A 299 -20.43 22.00 -25.23
CA LEU A 299 -20.00 23.14 -26.06
C LEU A 299 -19.73 22.73 -27.52
N LEU A 300 -19.12 21.57 -27.76
CA LEU A 300 -18.96 21.02 -29.11
C LEU A 300 -20.31 20.72 -29.77
N GLY A 301 -21.25 20.14 -29.01
CA GLY A 301 -22.62 19.87 -29.47
C GLY A 301 -23.38 21.15 -29.83
N LEU A 302 -23.32 22.18 -28.98
CA LEU A 302 -23.94 23.48 -29.24
C LEU A 302 -23.29 24.21 -30.43
N GLY A 303 -21.95 24.14 -30.55
CA GLY A 303 -21.23 24.67 -31.71
C GLY A 303 -21.65 24.01 -33.02
N GLY A 304 -21.82 22.68 -33.02
CA GLY A 304 -22.37 21.92 -34.14
C GLY A 304 -23.80 22.33 -34.50
N LEU A 305 -24.64 22.58 -33.50
CA LEU A 305 -26.03 23.02 -33.70
C LEU A 305 -26.11 24.42 -34.33
N VAL A 306 -25.26 25.36 -33.90
CA VAL A 306 -25.16 26.71 -34.49
C VAL A 306 -24.64 26.65 -35.93
N ALA A 307 -23.63 25.83 -36.21
CA ALA A 307 -23.10 25.63 -37.56
C ALA A 307 -24.14 24.99 -38.50
N ALA A 308 -24.89 24.00 -38.02
CA ALA A 308 -25.97 23.37 -38.77
C ALA A 308 -27.13 24.35 -39.06
N ARG A 309 -27.45 25.23 -38.10
CA ARG A 309 -28.46 26.29 -38.30
C ARG A 309 -28.02 27.31 -39.35
N ARG A 310 -26.74 27.72 -39.36
CA ARG A 310 -26.20 28.64 -40.39
C ARG A 310 -26.17 28.05 -41.80
N ARG A 311 -26.12 26.72 -41.97
CA ARG A 311 -26.20 26.09 -43.30
C ARG A 311 -27.62 25.96 -43.84
N ARG A 312 -28.64 26.16 -43.00
CA ARG A 312 -30.06 26.04 -43.40
C ARG A 312 -30.74 27.40 -43.66
N ALA A 313 -30.10 28.51 -43.28
CA ALA A 313 -30.54 29.87 -43.59
C ALA A 313 -29.76 30.37 -44.81
#